data_AF-A0A966BNX1-F1
#
_entry.id   AF-A0A966BNX1-F1
#
_cell.length_a   1.000
_cell.length_b   1.000
_cell.length_c   1.000
_cell.angle_alpha   90.00
_cell.angle_beta   90.00
_cell.angle_gamma   90.00
#
_symmetry.space_group_name_H-M   'P 1'
#
loop_
_entity.id
_entity.type
_entity.pdbx_description
1 polymer ?
#
loop_
_entity_poly.entity_id
_entity_poly.type
_entity_poly.pdbx_seq_one_letter_code
_entity_poly.pdbx_strand_id
1 'polypeptide(L)' 'MTEPTITCPNCHTAIKLNESLAAPLIAATRQQFERQLAQKDSDIALREQAMRDKEKQL' A
#
# COMPACT_ATOMS: atom_id res chain seq x y z
N MET A 1 19.74 -16.25 1.09
CA MET A 1 18.76 -15.76 2.09
C MET A 1 18.00 -16.97 2.60
N THR A 2 18.09 -17.27 3.89
CA THR A 2 17.36 -18.39 4.52
C THR A 2 15.94 -17.92 4.84
N GLU A 3 14.94 -18.52 4.20
CA GLU A 3 13.53 -18.24 4.52
C GLU A 3 13.23 -18.62 5.98
N PRO A 4 12.65 -17.71 6.78
CA PRO A 4 12.35 -18.01 8.17
C PRO A 4 11.29 -19.11 8.26
N THR A 5 11.46 -20.03 9.20
CA THR A 5 10.53 -21.14 9.43
C THR A 5 10.05 -21.06 10.87
N ILE A 6 8.73 -21.08 11.08
CA ILE A 6 8.13 -21.16 12.41
C ILE A 6 7.62 -22.57 12.65
N THR A 7 7.90 -23.11 13.83
CA THR A 7 7.38 -24.41 14.25
C THR A 7 6.11 -24.20 15.05
N CYS A 8 5.01 -24.83 14.64
CA CYS A 8 3.77 -24.80 15.41
C CYS A 8 3.96 -25.57 16.73
N PRO A 9 3.71 -24.97 17.91
CA PRO A 9 3.89 -25.65 19.20
C PRO A 9 2.85 -26.76 19.45
N ASN A 10 1.73 -26.75 18.71
CA ASN A 10 0.63 -27.71 18.91
C ASN A 10 0.83 -29.01 18.09
N CYS A 11 1.25 -28.90 16.83
CA CYS A 11 1.39 -30.06 15.93
C CYS A 11 2.83 -30.27 15.42
N HIS A 12 3.79 -29.47 15.88
CA HIS A 12 5.23 -29.54 15.53
C HIS A 12 5.52 -29.44 14.03
N THR A 13 4.55 -28.97 13.24
CA THR A 13 4.74 -28.75 11.80
C THR A 13 5.63 -27.54 11.58
N ALA A 14 6.68 -27.70 10.78
CA ALA A 14 7.54 -26.62 10.31
C ALA A 14 6.84 -25.86 9.17
N ILE A 15 6.45 -24.63 9.43
CA ILE A 15 5.77 -23.75 8.48
C ILE A 15 6.79 -22.76 7.95
N LYS A 16 7.11 -22.84 6.66
CA LYS A 16 7.97 -21.85 6.01
C LYS A 16 7.20 -20.54 5.87
N LEU A 17 7.76 -19.43 6.36
CA LEU A 17 7.26 -18.09 6.04
C LEU A 17 7.65 -17.74 4.61
N ASN A 18 6.89 -18.31 3.68
CA ASN A 18 6.99 -18.01 2.26
C ASN A 18 6.30 -16.66 1.96
N GLU A 19 6.60 -16.08 0.79
CA GLU A 19 5.94 -14.85 0.31
C GLU A 19 4.42 -14.99 0.20
N SER A 20 3.91 -16.22 0.07
CA SER A 20 2.47 -16.50 0.01
C SER A 20 1.73 -16.18 1.31
N LEU A 21 2.36 -16.37 2.48
CA LEU A 21 1.80 -15.98 3.78
C LEU A 21 1.78 -14.46 3.96
N ALA A 22 2.71 -13.73 3.34
CA ALA A 22 2.73 -12.26 3.34
C ALA A 22 1.81 -11.65 2.28
N ALA A 23 1.36 -12.42 1.28
CA ALA A 23 0.55 -11.93 0.17
C ALA A 23 -0.72 -11.15 0.60
N PRO A 24 -1.49 -11.59 1.61
CA PRO A 24 -2.66 -10.82 2.07
C PRO A 24 -2.29 -9.44 2.63
N LEU A 25 -1.19 -9.35 3.39
CA LEU A 25 -0.71 -8.10 3.97
C LEU A 25 -0.18 -7.15 2.89
N ILE A 26 0.56 -7.69 1.91
CA ILE A 26 1.07 -6.92 0.77
C ILE A 26 -0.08 -6.40 -0.08
N ALA A 27 -1.11 -7.23 -0.34
CA ALA A 27 -2.30 -6.85 -1.09
C ALA A 27 -3.08 -5.73 -0.39
N ALA A 28 -3.32 -5.86 0.92
CA ALA A 28 -3.99 -4.83 1.71
C ALA A 28 -3.20 -3.51 1.71
N THR A 29 -1.88 -3.59 1.89
CA THR A 29 -0.99 -2.42 1.87
C THR A 29 -1.01 -1.73 0.51
N ARG A 30 -0.92 -2.50 -0.59
CA ARG A 30 -1.03 -1.96 -1.97
C ARG A 30 -2.33 -1.20 -2.18
N GLN A 31 -3.47 -1.80 -1.83
CA GLN A 31 -4.77 -1.13 -1.98
C GLN A 31 -4.86 0.16 -1.18
N GLN A 32 -4.29 0.20 0.02
CA GLN A 32 -4.25 1.43 0.81
C GLN A 32 -3.43 2.52 0.12
N PHE A 33 -2.24 2.20 -0.39
CA PHE A 33 -1.40 3.17 -1.09
C PHE A 33 -2.02 3.65 -2.40
N GLU A 34 -2.64 2.76 -3.18
CA GLU A 34 -3.38 3.12 -4.40
C GLU A 34 -4.48 4.15 -4.12
N ARG A 35 -5.26 3.95 -3.04
CA ARG A 35 -6.29 4.92 -2.61
C ARG A 35 -5.67 6.25 -2.20
N GLN A 36 -4.58 6.23 -1.43
CA GLN A 36 -3.90 7.45 -0.98
C GLN A 36 -3.33 8.24 -2.17
N LEU A 37 -2.79 7.57 -3.17
CA LEU A 37 -2.28 8.19 -4.39
C LEU A 37 -3.43 8.84 -5.18
N ALA A 38 -4.51 8.11 -5.43
CA ALA A 38 -5.67 8.65 -6.16
C ALA A 38 -6.29 9.87 -5.47
N GLN A 39 -6.34 9.87 -4.13
CA GLN A 39 -6.79 11.02 -3.36
C GLN A 39 -5.84 12.21 -3.53
N LYS A 40 -4.52 11.98 -3.40
CA LYS A 40 -3.53 13.04 -3.57
C LYS A 40 -3.55 13.64 -4.97
N ASP A 41 -3.68 12.83 -6.01
CA ASP A 41 -3.76 13.31 -7.39
C ASP A 41 -4.99 14.22 -7.58
N SER A 42 -6.12 13.85 -6.97
CA SER A 42 -7.34 14.66 -6.98
C SER A 42 -7.14 16.00 -6.26
N ASP A 43 -6.53 15.97 -5.07
CA ASP A 43 -6.25 17.18 -4.28
C ASP A 43 -5.28 18.13 -5.03
N ILE A 44 -4.26 17.57 -5.68
CA ILE A 44 -3.32 18.33 -6.51
C ILE A 44 -4.05 18.96 -7.68
N ALA A 45 -4.86 18.19 -8.42
CA ALA A 45 -5.62 18.70 -9.56
C ALA A 45 -6.54 19.88 -9.17
N LEU A 46 -7.24 19.76 -8.04
CA LEU A 46 -8.08 20.84 -7.50
C LEU A 46 -7.25 22.07 -7.14
N ARG A 47 -6.10 21.88 -6.47
CA ARG A 47 -5.22 22.97 -6.09
C ARG A 47 -4.65 23.68 -7.29
N GLU A 48 -4.17 22.96 -8.28
CA GLU A 48 -3.65 23.56 -9.51
C GLU A 48 -4.74 24.31 -10.28
N GLN A 49 -5.96 23.77 -10.32
CA GLN A 49 -7.07 24.46 -10.97
C GLN A 49 -7.36 25.80 -10.28
N ALA A 50 -7.45 25.80 -8.95
CA ALA A 50 -7.65 27.01 -8.18
C ALA A 50 -6.51 28.03 -8.37
N MET A 51 -5.26 27.57 -8.54
CA MET A 51 -4.12 28.45 -8.83
C MET A 51 -4.24 29.05 -10.23
N ARG A 52 -4.52 28.25 -11.26
CA ARG A 52 -4.71 28.72 -12.64
C ARG A 52 -5.86 29.72 -12.74
N ASP A 53 -6.95 29.50 -12.01
CA ASP A 53 -8.09 30.42 -12.02
C ASP A 53 -7.75 31.75 -11.34
N LYS A 54 -6.90 31.74 -10.29
CA LYS A 54 -6.36 32.97 -9.70
C LYS A 54 -5.42 33.71 -10.65
N GLU A 55 -4.57 32.99 -11.37
CA GLU A 55 -3.65 33.60 -12.36
C GLU A 55 -4.41 34.28 -13.51
N LYS A 56 -5.55 33.73 -13.93
CA LYS A 56 -6.41 34.35 -14.96
C LYS A 56 -7.15 35.60 -14.50
N GLN A 57 -7.25 35.82 -13.18
CA GLN A 57 -7.94 36.97 -12.58
C GLN A 57 -6.99 38.14 -12.29
N LEU A 58 -5.68 37.96 -12.51
CA LEU A 58 -4.63 38.97 -12.41
C LEU A 58 -4.32 39.57 -13.79
#